data_AF-A0A353GXH1-F1
#
_entry.id   AF-A0A353GXH1-F1
#
_cell.length_a   1.000
_cell.length_b   1.000
_cell.length_c   1.000
_cell.angle_alpha   90.00
_cell.angle_beta   90.00
_cell.angle_gamma   90.00
#
_symmetry.space_group_name_H-M   'P 1'
#
loop_
_entity.id
_entity.type
_entity.pdbx_description
1 polymer ?
#
loop_
_entity_poly.entity_id
_entity_poly.type
_entity_poly.pdbx_seq_one_letter_code
_entity_poly.pdbx_strand_id
1 'polypeptide(L)'
;MYFLDRMNWVKKKIGILFMVVLMVGCNGCWDKNELKNLALISGMGVDRTSDGKYITTFQVIIPSMVKEGGSGSKGPGGGGGSGGGMTQAVLVTSGESMTGFGSARVNRFWISRNLYLPTSQVIVFGQDAARQGIRSAYDLYARYPQKRLTEMVVVAKGTASEILKAQNQIDKIPAIALITLMNDSYNWTGQVIATRSIDLFEYRVSKTRAAVMPQVEVITAPVGEKVIKMSGTAVIRKDRLVGELNENETRGLLWVLGKVKLALLEIGDKSGKGMASLEVTQARSLNADIYGFGEAVKRKHPREWKTMKSKWDKIFPQIKLAIKVETTVFSSGELLKPPLPQ
;
A
#
# COMPACT_ATOMS: atom_id res chain seq x y z
N MET A 1 53.68 27.32 -50.35
CA MET A 1 52.29 26.87 -50.60
C MET A 1 52.07 25.39 -50.25
N TYR A 2 52.96 24.46 -50.61
CA TYR A 2 52.85 23.02 -50.32
C TYR A 2 52.79 22.60 -48.83
N PHE A 3 53.40 23.37 -47.91
CA PHE A 3 53.50 22.99 -46.49
C PHE A 3 52.18 23.20 -45.74
N LEU A 4 51.44 24.27 -46.06
CA LEU A 4 50.14 24.57 -45.45
C LEU A 4 49.07 23.55 -45.88
N ASP A 5 49.15 23.07 -47.12
CA ASP A 5 48.18 22.12 -47.67
C ASP A 5 48.34 20.72 -47.07
N ARG A 6 49.59 20.28 -46.85
CA ARG A 6 49.90 19.02 -46.15
C ARG A 6 49.43 19.06 -44.69
N MET A 7 49.53 20.21 -44.02
CA MET A 7 49.05 20.39 -42.64
C MET A 7 47.52 20.37 -42.54
N ASN A 8 46.81 20.95 -43.51
CA ASN A 8 45.34 20.88 -43.57
C ASN A 8 44.84 19.46 -43.90
N TRP A 9 45.57 18.69 -44.71
CA TRP A 9 45.28 17.30 -44.99
C TRP A 9 45.44 16.39 -43.77
N VAL A 10 46.50 16.58 -42.97
CA VAL A 10 46.69 15.87 -41.69
C VAL A 10 45.61 16.23 -40.68
N LYS A 11 45.26 17.52 -40.54
CA LYS A 11 44.16 17.97 -39.67
C LYS A 11 42.81 17.36 -40.08
N LYS A 12 42.52 17.26 -41.38
CA LYS A 12 41.33 16.56 -41.89
C LYS A 12 41.33 15.07 -41.54
N LYS A 13 42.46 14.37 -41.71
CA LYS A 13 42.57 12.95 -41.35
C LYS A 13 42.41 12.69 -39.85
N ILE A 14 43.00 13.54 -39.00
CA ILE A 14 42.84 13.46 -37.55
C ILE A 14 41.38 13.75 -37.16
N GLY A 15 40.74 14.73 -37.78
CA GLY A 15 39.32 15.04 -37.56
C GLY A 15 38.39 13.88 -37.93
N ILE A 16 38.65 13.22 -39.07
CA ILE A 16 37.88 12.04 -39.50
C ILE A 16 38.10 10.87 -38.53
N LEU A 17 39.34 10.62 -38.12
CA LEU A 17 39.64 9.54 -37.15
C LEU A 17 38.95 9.79 -35.80
N PHE A 18 38.96 11.03 -35.31
CA PHE A 18 38.27 11.40 -34.07
C PHE A 18 36.75 11.22 -34.18
N MET A 19 36.16 11.56 -35.32
CA MET A 19 34.73 11.37 -35.59
C MET A 19 34.34 9.88 -35.65
N VAL A 20 35.20 9.03 -36.24
CA VAL A 20 35.03 7.57 -36.26
C VAL A 20 35.13 6.98 -34.85
N VAL A 21 36.09 7.44 -34.03
CA VAL A 21 36.24 7.00 -32.64
C VAL A 21 35.02 7.41 -31.78
N LEU A 22 34.47 8.60 -31.99
CA LEU A 22 33.22 9.04 -31.34
C LEU A 22 32.02 8.17 -31.74
N MET A 23 31.93 7.75 -33.00
CA MET A 23 30.86 6.85 -33.46
C MET A 23 30.98 5.44 -32.85
N VAL A 24 32.20 4.92 -32.69
CA VAL A 24 32.44 3.63 -32.03
C VAL A 24 32.25 3.71 -30.51
N GLY A 25 32.50 4.88 -29.90
CA GLY A 25 32.25 5.14 -28.48
C GLY A 25 30.77 5.29 -28.11
N CYS A 26 29.88 5.56 -29.08
CA CYS A 26 28.45 5.72 -28.89
C CYS A 26 27.65 4.40 -28.89
N ASN A 27 28.19 3.32 -28.33
CA ASN A 27 27.42 2.09 -28.03
C ASN A 27 26.51 2.31 -26.80
N GLY A 28 25.57 3.23 -26.91
CA GLY A 28 24.68 3.70 -25.84
C GLY A 28 23.49 2.77 -25.53
N CYS A 29 23.60 1.46 -25.72
CA CYS A 29 22.50 0.51 -25.51
C CYS A 29 22.91 -0.75 -24.71
N TRP A 30 23.90 -0.63 -23.83
CA TRP A 30 24.32 -1.77 -22.98
C TRP A 30 23.37 -2.03 -21.79
N ASP A 31 22.56 -1.05 -21.38
CA ASP A 31 21.70 -1.18 -20.18
C ASP A 31 20.21 -1.40 -20.50
N LYS A 32 19.90 -2.22 -21.52
CA LYS A 32 18.51 -2.61 -21.82
C LYS A 32 18.11 -3.83 -20.98
N ASN A 33 17.38 -3.59 -19.90
CA ASN A 33 16.62 -4.64 -19.22
C ASN A 33 15.33 -4.91 -19.99
N GLU A 34 15.33 -5.97 -20.81
CA GLU A 34 14.12 -6.38 -21.53
C GLU A 34 13.02 -6.86 -20.58
N LEU A 35 11.76 -6.49 -20.86
CA LEU A 35 10.59 -6.88 -20.08
C LEU A 35 10.46 -8.41 -19.91
N LYS A 36 10.99 -9.18 -20.87
CA LYS A 36 11.02 -10.65 -20.82
C LYS A 36 11.95 -11.23 -19.74
N ASN A 37 12.85 -10.43 -19.17
CA ASN A 37 13.79 -10.88 -18.14
C ASN A 37 13.37 -10.44 -16.73
N LEU A 38 12.23 -9.73 -16.63
CA LEU A 38 11.71 -9.16 -15.40
C LEU A 38 10.49 -9.94 -14.89
N ALA A 39 10.50 -10.22 -13.59
CA ALA A 39 9.34 -10.70 -12.84
C ALA A 39 8.61 -9.50 -12.26
N LEU A 40 7.48 -9.14 -12.86
CA LEU A 40 6.69 -7.99 -12.42
C LEU A 40 5.99 -8.33 -11.12
N ILE A 41 6.41 -7.69 -10.03
CA ILE A 41 5.81 -7.90 -8.72
C ILE A 41 4.60 -6.98 -8.59
N SER A 42 3.46 -7.53 -8.20
CA SER A 42 2.21 -6.77 -7.95
C SER A 42 1.98 -6.54 -6.46
N GLY A 43 2.28 -7.54 -5.63
CA GLY A 43 2.17 -7.46 -4.17
C GLY A 43 3.35 -8.15 -3.49
N MET A 44 3.72 -7.65 -2.31
CA MET A 44 4.74 -8.23 -1.45
C MET A 44 4.14 -8.50 -0.07
N GLY A 45 4.42 -9.66 0.48
CA GLY A 45 4.02 -10.08 1.83
C GLY A 45 5.25 -10.25 2.71
N VAL A 46 5.16 -9.84 3.96
CA VAL A 46 6.19 -10.05 4.98
C VAL A 46 5.57 -10.72 6.18
N ASP A 47 5.95 -11.96 6.40
CA ASP A 47 5.61 -12.76 7.57
C ASP A 47 6.86 -12.99 8.42
N ARG A 48 6.65 -13.36 9.69
CA ARG A 48 7.72 -13.69 10.62
C ARG A 48 7.30 -14.87 11.48
N THR A 49 8.15 -15.88 11.52
CA THR A 49 7.92 -17.08 12.32
C THR A 49 8.18 -16.80 13.81
N SER A 50 7.78 -17.73 14.67
CA SER A 50 8.02 -17.65 16.12
C SER A 50 9.50 -17.75 16.49
N ASP A 51 10.30 -18.49 15.70
CA ASP A 51 11.77 -18.56 15.82
C ASP A 51 12.49 -17.34 15.21
N GLY A 52 11.74 -16.36 14.72
CA GLY A 52 12.25 -15.04 14.33
C GLY A 52 12.75 -14.93 12.89
N LYS A 53 12.58 -15.96 12.05
CA LYS A 53 12.89 -15.94 10.63
C LYS A 53 11.87 -15.14 9.84
N TYR A 54 12.34 -14.52 8.77
CA TYR A 54 11.51 -13.78 7.83
C TYR A 54 11.02 -14.69 6.72
N ILE A 55 9.75 -14.55 6.38
CA ILE A 55 9.16 -15.12 5.18
C ILE A 55 8.74 -13.97 4.28
N THR A 56 9.25 -13.94 3.06
CA THR A 56 8.85 -12.94 2.06
C THR A 56 8.08 -13.63 0.96
N THR A 57 6.84 -13.19 0.77
CA THR A 57 5.94 -13.67 -0.27
C THR A 57 5.87 -12.65 -1.41
N PHE A 58 5.97 -13.10 -2.65
CA PHE A 58 5.79 -12.26 -3.82
C PHE A 58 4.63 -12.76 -4.68
N GLN A 59 3.79 -11.81 -5.11
CA GLN A 59 2.79 -12.03 -6.15
C GLN A 59 3.35 -11.55 -7.49
N VAL A 60 3.80 -12.49 -8.31
CA VAL A 60 4.41 -12.26 -9.62
C VAL A 60 3.32 -12.28 -10.70
N ILE A 61 3.17 -11.21 -11.48
CA ILE A 61 2.24 -11.18 -12.60
C ILE A 61 2.74 -12.10 -13.72
N ILE A 62 1.84 -12.89 -14.31
CA ILE A 62 2.10 -13.69 -15.51
C ILE A 62 1.45 -12.96 -16.71
N PRO A 63 2.21 -12.18 -17.51
CA PRO A 63 1.62 -11.27 -18.49
C PRO A 63 0.79 -11.95 -19.58
N SER A 64 1.11 -13.19 -19.96
CA SER A 64 0.35 -13.96 -20.96
C SER A 64 -1.09 -14.22 -20.51
N MET A 65 -1.31 -14.41 -19.22
CA MET A 65 -2.62 -14.78 -18.66
C MET A 65 -3.52 -13.57 -18.41
N VAL A 66 -2.94 -12.37 -18.36
CA VAL A 66 -3.69 -11.11 -18.20
C VAL A 66 -4.35 -10.68 -19.52
N LYS A 67 -3.76 -11.06 -20.67
CA LYS A 67 -4.24 -10.65 -22.01
C LYS A 67 -5.48 -11.41 -22.51
N GLU A 68 -5.82 -12.58 -21.95
CA GLU A 68 -7.00 -13.35 -22.37
C GLU A 68 -8.35 -12.71 -21.95
N GLY A 69 -8.34 -11.54 -21.31
CA GLY A 69 -9.56 -10.76 -20.98
C GLY A 69 -9.93 -9.65 -21.97
N GLY A 70 -9.15 -9.46 -23.04
CA GLY A 70 -9.51 -8.51 -24.10
C GLY A 70 -10.54 -9.12 -25.04
N SER A 71 -11.63 -8.40 -25.32
CA SER A 71 -12.53 -8.66 -26.45
C SER A 71 -11.73 -8.68 -27.75
N GLY A 72 -11.19 -9.84 -28.08
CA GLY A 72 -10.54 -10.16 -29.33
C GLY A 72 -11.42 -11.16 -30.05
N SER A 73 -12.01 -10.71 -31.15
CA SER A 73 -12.75 -11.50 -32.12
C SER A 73 -12.11 -12.88 -32.33
N LYS A 74 -12.83 -13.94 -31.96
CA LYS A 74 -12.48 -15.32 -32.33
C LYS A 74 -12.42 -15.40 -33.86
N GLY A 75 -11.22 -15.60 -34.40
CA GLY A 75 -11.06 -16.18 -35.73
C GLY A 75 -11.59 -17.62 -35.73
N PRO A 76 -12.22 -18.09 -36.82
CA PRO A 76 -12.81 -19.41 -36.86
C PRO A 76 -11.72 -20.47 -37.11
N GLY A 77 -11.44 -21.30 -36.11
CA GLY A 77 -10.64 -22.50 -36.28
C GLY A 77 -9.94 -22.98 -35.02
N GLY A 78 -10.42 -24.09 -34.45
CA GLY A 78 -9.60 -24.91 -33.54
C GLY A 78 -10.30 -25.39 -32.27
N GLY A 79 -10.89 -26.59 -32.37
CA GLY A 79 -10.75 -27.70 -31.40
C GLY A 79 -11.07 -27.45 -29.93
N GLY A 80 -12.15 -28.08 -29.46
CA GLY A 80 -12.52 -28.16 -28.05
C GLY A 80 -11.42 -28.79 -27.17
N GLY A 81 -11.13 -28.10 -26.07
CA GLY A 81 -10.39 -28.61 -24.92
C GLY A 81 -11.20 -28.33 -23.66
N SER A 82 -11.71 -29.40 -23.06
CA SER A 82 -12.34 -29.42 -21.74
C SER A 82 -11.29 -29.13 -20.67
N GLY A 83 -11.57 -28.17 -19.79
CA GLY A 83 -10.70 -27.84 -18.65
C GLY A 83 -10.88 -26.40 -18.19
N GLY A 84 -12.06 -26.06 -17.68
CA GLY A 84 -12.33 -24.77 -17.03
C GLY A 84 -11.60 -24.66 -15.68
N GLY A 85 -10.27 -24.58 -15.70
CA GLY A 85 -9.47 -24.14 -14.57
C GLY A 85 -9.28 -22.64 -14.68
N MET A 86 -9.67 -21.88 -13.65
CA MET A 86 -9.41 -20.44 -13.55
C MET A 86 -7.91 -20.20 -13.79
N THR A 87 -7.54 -19.63 -14.93
CA THR A 87 -6.14 -19.41 -15.26
C THR A 87 -5.58 -18.32 -14.35
N GLN A 88 -4.76 -18.73 -13.39
CA GLN A 88 -4.24 -17.83 -12.36
C GLN A 88 -3.33 -16.78 -13.01
N ALA A 89 -3.74 -15.52 -12.97
CA ALA A 89 -2.99 -14.42 -13.59
C ALA A 89 -1.69 -14.06 -12.85
N VAL A 90 -1.45 -14.72 -11.71
CA VAL A 90 -0.32 -14.47 -10.83
C VAL A 90 0.28 -15.78 -10.30
N LEU A 91 1.60 -15.81 -10.15
CA LEU A 91 2.30 -16.82 -9.38
C LEU A 91 2.62 -16.25 -7.99
N VAL A 92 2.23 -16.98 -6.93
CA VAL A 92 2.57 -16.61 -5.55
C VAL A 92 3.72 -17.50 -5.07
N THR A 93 4.84 -16.89 -4.69
CA THR A 93 6.03 -17.59 -4.18
C THR A 93 6.39 -17.07 -2.80
N SER A 94 6.96 -17.94 -1.96
CA SER A 94 7.46 -17.56 -0.64
C SER A 94 8.87 -18.10 -0.44
N GLY A 95 9.72 -17.30 0.21
CA GLY A 95 11.07 -17.70 0.62
C GLY A 95 11.29 -17.38 2.09
N GLU A 96 11.99 -18.26 2.80
CA GLU A 96 12.29 -18.14 4.23
C GLU A 96 13.79 -17.87 4.45
N SER A 97 14.14 -17.00 5.39
CA SER A 97 15.54 -16.75 5.78
C SER A 97 15.65 -16.04 7.13
N MET A 98 16.84 -16.03 7.73
CA MET A 98 17.15 -15.25 8.93
C MET A 98 17.09 -13.73 8.71
N THR A 99 17.13 -13.26 7.46
CA THR A 99 17.06 -11.83 7.11
C THR A 99 15.97 -11.56 6.09
N GLY A 100 15.33 -10.39 6.17
CA GLY A 100 14.30 -9.99 5.20
C GLY A 100 14.81 -9.90 3.75
N PHE A 101 16.08 -9.55 3.56
CA PHE A 101 16.71 -9.58 2.24
C PHE A 101 16.98 -11.01 1.76
N GLY A 102 17.46 -11.89 2.65
CA GLY A 102 17.67 -13.30 2.34
C GLY A 102 16.37 -13.99 1.93
N SER A 103 15.27 -13.75 2.65
CA SER A 103 13.96 -14.33 2.36
C SER A 103 13.43 -13.87 1.00
N ALA A 104 13.62 -12.60 0.66
CA ALA A 104 13.34 -12.09 -0.67
C ALA A 104 14.21 -12.75 -1.76
N ARG A 105 15.51 -12.97 -1.49
CA ARG A 105 16.46 -13.58 -2.44
C ARG A 105 16.19 -15.05 -2.72
N VAL A 106 15.72 -15.81 -1.74
CA VAL A 106 15.33 -17.23 -1.91
C VAL A 106 14.26 -17.40 -2.99
N ASN A 107 13.39 -16.39 -3.19
CA ASN A 107 12.39 -16.45 -4.25
C ASN A 107 12.98 -16.53 -5.68
N ARG A 108 14.27 -16.20 -5.88
CA ARG A 108 14.96 -16.37 -7.17
C ARG A 108 15.13 -17.83 -7.59
N PHE A 109 15.03 -18.79 -6.67
CA PHE A 109 15.06 -20.21 -7.03
C PHE A 109 13.77 -20.65 -7.75
N TRP A 110 12.67 -19.97 -7.48
CA TRP A 110 11.34 -20.29 -8.04
C TRP A 110 10.97 -19.40 -9.23
N ILE A 111 11.57 -18.21 -9.30
CA ILE A 111 11.31 -17.21 -10.34
C ILE A 111 12.51 -17.13 -11.26
N SER A 112 12.38 -17.64 -12.49
CA SER A 112 13.43 -17.64 -13.53
C SER A 112 13.75 -16.26 -14.12
N ARG A 113 13.44 -15.18 -13.39
CA ARG A 113 13.55 -13.77 -13.82
C ARG A 113 14.00 -12.89 -12.66
N ASN A 114 14.56 -11.73 -12.99
CA ASN A 114 14.93 -10.75 -11.97
C ASN A 114 13.68 -10.10 -11.37
N LEU A 115 13.60 -10.03 -10.04
CA LEU A 115 12.49 -9.38 -9.34
C LEU A 115 12.42 -7.90 -9.70
N TYR A 116 11.34 -7.48 -10.36
CA TYR A 116 11.06 -6.09 -10.67
C TYR A 116 10.03 -5.56 -9.69
N LEU A 117 10.56 -5.06 -8.58
CA LEU A 117 9.78 -4.55 -7.48
C LEU A 117 9.10 -3.17 -7.69
N PRO A 118 9.53 -2.27 -8.61
CA PRO A 118 8.87 -0.97 -8.81
C PRO A 118 7.42 -1.03 -9.27
N THR A 119 6.94 -2.16 -9.80
CA THR A 119 5.53 -2.37 -10.14
C THR A 119 4.67 -2.79 -8.96
N SER A 120 5.28 -3.10 -7.82
CA SER A 120 4.55 -3.49 -6.63
C SER A 120 3.61 -2.36 -6.24
N GLN A 121 2.39 -2.72 -5.87
CA GLN A 121 1.34 -1.77 -5.53
C GLN A 121 0.95 -1.86 -4.06
N VAL A 122 1.15 -3.01 -3.42
CA VAL A 122 0.80 -3.25 -2.01
C VAL A 122 1.88 -4.05 -1.26
N ILE A 123 2.07 -3.70 0.00
CA ILE A 123 2.84 -4.44 1.00
C ILE A 123 1.87 -4.92 2.07
N VAL A 124 1.84 -6.23 2.29
CA VAL A 124 1.06 -6.88 3.34
C VAL A 124 2.01 -7.32 4.45
N PHE A 125 1.78 -6.84 5.67
CA PHE A 125 2.50 -7.31 6.86
C PHE A 125 1.65 -8.33 7.59
N GLY A 126 2.15 -9.54 7.80
CA GLY A 126 1.52 -10.51 8.70
C GLY A 126 1.40 -9.95 10.10
N GLN A 127 0.40 -10.37 10.86
CA GLN A 127 0.15 -9.83 12.20
C GLN A 127 1.36 -10.03 13.12
N ASP A 128 1.96 -11.22 13.09
CA ASP A 128 3.15 -11.54 13.89
C ASP A 128 4.38 -10.75 13.43
N ALA A 129 4.54 -10.56 12.12
CA ALA A 129 5.59 -9.69 11.59
C ALA A 129 5.41 -8.24 12.05
N ALA A 130 4.17 -7.74 12.05
CA ALA A 130 3.85 -6.40 12.53
C ALA A 130 4.12 -6.26 14.04
N ARG A 131 3.78 -7.26 14.86
CA ARG A 131 4.06 -7.30 16.31
C ARG A 131 5.54 -7.32 16.63
N GLN A 132 6.32 -8.16 15.94
CA GLN A 132 7.76 -8.28 16.15
C GLN A 132 8.53 -7.08 15.57
N GLY A 133 8.02 -6.51 14.48
CA GLY A 133 8.37 -5.21 13.96
C GLY A 133 8.61 -5.20 12.45
N ILE A 134 8.18 -4.12 11.80
CA ILE A 134 8.11 -3.99 10.33
C ILE A 134 9.43 -3.51 9.68
N ARG A 135 10.53 -3.45 10.43
CA ARG A 135 11.80 -2.87 9.98
C ARG A 135 12.43 -3.60 8.78
N SER A 136 12.21 -4.91 8.67
CA SER A 136 12.76 -5.73 7.59
C SER A 136 12.24 -5.33 6.21
N ALA A 137 10.98 -4.89 6.11
CA ALA A 137 10.47 -4.35 4.87
C ALA A 137 11.26 -3.12 4.45
N TYR A 138 11.51 -2.17 5.37
CA TYR A 138 12.31 -0.97 5.06
C TYR A 138 13.75 -1.29 4.66
N ASP A 139 14.40 -2.26 5.30
CA ASP A 139 15.75 -2.68 4.91
C ASP A 139 15.76 -3.21 3.47
N LEU A 140 14.71 -3.92 3.04
CA LEU A 140 14.53 -4.27 1.64
C LEU A 140 14.36 -3.01 0.78
N TYR A 141 13.50 -2.05 1.17
CA TYR A 141 13.28 -0.80 0.40
C TYR A 141 14.54 0.03 0.22
N ALA A 142 15.31 0.23 1.29
CA ALA A 142 16.53 1.03 1.25
C ALA A 142 17.59 0.46 0.29
N ARG A 143 17.54 -0.85 0.02
CA ARG A 143 18.46 -1.57 -0.87
C ARG A 143 18.01 -1.60 -2.34
N TYR A 144 16.80 -1.13 -2.65
CA TYR A 144 16.29 -1.01 -4.03
C TYR A 144 15.95 0.47 -4.35
N PRO A 145 16.95 1.28 -4.78
CA PRO A 145 16.78 2.72 -4.99
C PRO A 145 15.71 3.11 -6.02
N GLN A 146 15.34 2.19 -6.91
CA GLN A 146 14.37 2.40 -7.99
C GLN A 146 12.90 2.23 -7.55
N LYS A 147 12.64 1.94 -6.27
CA LYS A 147 11.30 1.71 -5.72
C LYS A 147 10.51 3.00 -5.55
N ARG A 148 9.21 2.94 -5.84
CA ARG A 148 8.26 4.03 -5.55
C ARG A 148 7.78 3.90 -4.10
N LEU A 149 7.84 4.99 -3.32
CA LEU A 149 7.28 5.06 -1.96
C LEU A 149 5.75 5.29 -1.96
N THR A 150 5.07 4.89 -3.03
CA THR A 150 3.63 5.06 -3.23
C THR A 150 2.84 3.77 -3.02
N GLU A 151 3.53 2.65 -2.78
CA GLU A 151 2.91 1.36 -2.46
C GLU A 151 2.02 1.51 -1.23
N MET A 152 0.83 0.92 -1.29
CA MET A 152 -0.09 0.87 -0.17
C MET A 152 0.40 -0.15 0.86
N VAL A 153 0.11 0.08 2.13
CA VAL A 153 0.54 -0.78 3.23
C VAL A 153 -0.66 -1.24 4.04
N VAL A 154 -0.70 -2.53 4.35
CA VAL A 154 -1.79 -3.15 5.11
C VAL A 154 -1.22 -4.15 6.11
N VAL A 155 -1.95 -4.37 7.22
CA VAL A 155 -1.63 -5.44 8.19
C VAL A 155 -2.66 -6.56 8.06
N ALA A 156 -2.22 -7.77 7.78
CA ALA A 156 -3.08 -8.95 7.80
C ALA A 156 -3.42 -9.33 9.24
N LYS A 157 -4.69 -9.58 9.57
CA LYS A 157 -5.09 -10.37 10.74
C LYS A 157 -4.91 -11.84 10.38
N GLY A 158 -3.67 -12.32 10.57
CA GLY A 158 -3.20 -13.60 10.04
C GLY A 158 -1.89 -13.43 9.28
N THR A 159 -1.67 -14.26 8.26
CA THR A 159 -0.43 -14.23 7.46
C THR A 159 -0.57 -13.38 6.20
N ALA A 160 0.49 -12.69 5.82
CA ALA A 160 0.54 -11.97 4.55
C ALA A 160 0.42 -12.91 3.35
N SER A 161 0.98 -14.11 3.43
CA SER A 161 0.86 -15.12 2.38
C SER A 161 -0.60 -15.54 2.13
N GLU A 162 -1.45 -15.60 3.15
CA GLU A 162 -2.86 -15.97 2.99
C GLU A 162 -3.61 -14.89 2.22
N ILE A 163 -3.42 -13.62 2.59
CA ILE A 163 -4.03 -12.47 1.92
C ILE A 163 -3.63 -12.39 0.44
N LEU A 164 -2.36 -12.64 0.11
CA LEU A 164 -1.88 -12.61 -1.28
C LEU A 164 -2.30 -13.83 -2.11
N LYS A 165 -2.71 -14.93 -1.47
CA LYS A 165 -3.25 -16.12 -2.14
C LYS A 165 -4.77 -16.08 -2.28
N ALA A 166 -5.45 -15.37 -1.40
CA ALA A 166 -6.89 -15.22 -1.43
C ALA A 166 -7.31 -14.59 -2.76
N GLN A 167 -7.97 -15.38 -3.60
CA GLN A 167 -8.52 -14.92 -4.86
C GLN A 167 -9.91 -14.34 -4.58
N ASN A 168 -10.16 -13.11 -5.03
CA ASN A 168 -11.52 -12.59 -5.15
C ASN A 168 -12.05 -12.96 -6.54
N GLN A 169 -13.30 -13.41 -6.64
CA GLN A 169 -13.90 -13.83 -7.93
C GLN A 169 -13.96 -12.69 -8.97
N ILE A 170 -13.90 -11.44 -8.53
CA ILE A 170 -14.00 -10.24 -9.38
C ILE A 170 -12.65 -9.87 -10.01
N ASP A 171 -11.58 -9.88 -9.21
CA ASP A 171 -10.26 -9.38 -9.62
C ASP A 171 -9.27 -10.51 -9.82
N LYS A 172 -8.74 -10.64 -11.04
CA LYS A 172 -7.74 -11.68 -11.39
C LYS A 172 -6.41 -11.53 -10.64
N ILE A 173 -6.12 -10.36 -10.07
CA ILE A 173 -4.86 -10.01 -9.40
C ILE A 173 -5.19 -9.55 -7.96
N PRO A 174 -4.91 -10.36 -6.92
CA PRO A 174 -5.29 -10.05 -5.53
C PRO A 174 -4.74 -8.71 -5.01
N ALA A 175 -3.48 -8.39 -5.32
CA ALA A 175 -2.90 -7.07 -5.05
C ALA A 175 -3.72 -5.87 -5.58
N ILE A 176 -4.34 -5.98 -6.76
CA ILE A 176 -5.21 -4.92 -7.31
C ILE A 176 -6.52 -4.88 -6.54
N ALA A 177 -7.12 -6.05 -6.28
CA ALA A 177 -8.33 -6.19 -5.49
C ALA A 177 -8.21 -5.52 -4.11
N LEU A 178 -7.09 -5.74 -3.43
CA LEU A 178 -6.78 -5.13 -2.13
C LEU A 178 -6.76 -3.60 -2.19
N ILE A 179 -6.22 -3.03 -3.27
CA ILE A 179 -6.11 -1.59 -3.44
C ILE A 179 -7.46 -0.97 -3.74
N THR A 180 -8.22 -1.59 -4.66
CA THR A 180 -9.58 -1.18 -4.98
C THR A 180 -10.44 -1.22 -3.73
N LEU A 181 -10.44 -2.36 -3.02
CA LEU A 181 -11.21 -2.56 -1.80
C LEU A 181 -10.87 -1.53 -0.73
N MET A 182 -9.59 -1.28 -0.48
CA MET A 182 -9.17 -0.30 0.53
C MET A 182 -9.50 1.14 0.12
N ASN A 183 -9.28 1.52 -1.14
CA ASN A 183 -9.60 2.87 -1.63
C ASN A 183 -11.11 3.13 -1.57
N ASP A 184 -11.91 2.16 -2.00
CA ASP A 184 -13.37 2.26 -1.94
C ASP A 184 -13.84 2.29 -0.49
N SER A 185 -13.31 1.43 0.37
CA SER A 185 -13.64 1.45 1.79
C SER A 185 -13.29 2.80 2.44
N TYR A 186 -12.11 3.37 2.14
CA TYR A 186 -11.69 4.67 2.64
C TYR A 186 -12.59 5.81 2.14
N ASN A 187 -13.02 5.76 0.88
CA ASN A 187 -13.83 6.82 0.27
C ASN A 187 -15.31 6.78 0.69
N TRP A 188 -15.87 5.58 0.90
CA TRP A 188 -17.32 5.41 1.04
C TRP A 188 -17.77 5.09 2.48
N THR A 189 -16.97 4.37 3.27
CA THR A 189 -17.43 3.87 4.59
C THR A 189 -17.01 4.77 5.76
N GLY A 190 -15.88 5.46 5.61
CA GLY A 190 -15.23 6.17 6.70
C GLY A 190 -14.75 5.25 7.83
N GLN A 191 -14.58 3.94 7.58
CA GLN A 191 -14.18 2.93 8.59
C GLN A 191 -12.81 2.30 8.31
N VAL A 192 -12.13 2.70 7.23
CA VAL A 192 -10.83 2.16 6.82
C VAL A 192 -9.91 3.31 6.50
N ILE A 193 -8.66 3.28 6.98
CA ILE A 193 -7.67 4.31 6.66
C ILE A 193 -6.82 3.90 5.45
N ALA A 194 -6.61 4.81 4.50
CA ALA A 194 -5.64 4.60 3.42
C ALA A 194 -4.24 5.05 3.88
N THR A 195 -3.27 4.14 3.81
CA THR A 195 -1.86 4.42 4.18
C THR A 195 -0.91 3.95 3.09
N ARG A 196 0.03 4.80 2.72
CA ARG A 196 1.12 4.50 1.78
C ARG A 196 2.43 4.27 2.54
N SER A 197 3.36 3.61 1.88
CA SER A 197 4.71 3.36 2.37
C SER A 197 5.44 4.66 2.72
N ILE A 198 5.31 5.74 1.93
CA ILE A 198 5.87 7.06 2.28
C ILE A 198 5.35 7.59 3.62
N ASP A 199 4.07 7.38 3.93
CA ASP A 199 3.47 7.88 5.17
C ASP A 199 4.14 7.19 6.37
N LEU A 200 4.49 5.90 6.25
CA LEU A 200 5.27 5.19 7.26
C LEU A 200 6.69 5.73 7.45
N PHE A 201 7.36 6.16 6.37
CA PHE A 201 8.66 6.83 6.47
C PHE A 201 8.55 8.13 7.26
N GLU A 202 7.53 8.94 7.00
CA GLU A 202 7.28 10.19 7.72
C GLU A 202 7.03 9.95 9.21
N TYR A 203 6.22 8.94 9.57
CA TYR A 203 5.93 8.62 10.96
C TYR A 203 7.18 8.22 11.74
N ARG A 204 8.12 7.49 11.14
CA ARG A 204 9.37 7.08 11.81
C ARG A 204 10.33 8.24 12.07
N VAL A 205 10.33 9.25 11.20
CA VAL A 205 11.14 10.47 11.42
C VAL A 205 10.51 11.33 12.52
N SER A 206 9.20 11.22 12.73
CA SER A 206 8.51 11.87 13.83
C SER A 206 8.85 11.24 15.18
N LYS A 207 9.11 12.08 16.18
CA LYS A 207 9.37 11.64 17.56
C LYS A 207 8.09 11.42 18.37
N THR A 208 6.95 11.90 17.88
CA THR A 208 5.70 11.97 18.65
C THR A 208 4.56 11.19 18.01
N ARG A 209 4.65 10.85 16.71
CA ARG A 209 3.52 10.30 15.96
C ARG A 209 3.61 8.78 15.85
N ALA A 210 2.54 8.09 16.23
CA ALA A 210 2.35 6.68 15.88
C ALA A 210 1.88 6.58 14.42
N ALA A 211 2.38 5.57 13.70
CA ALA A 211 1.86 5.22 12.40
C ALA A 211 0.56 4.44 12.57
N VAL A 212 -0.32 4.55 11.59
CA VAL A 212 -1.57 3.80 11.52
C VAL A 212 -1.61 3.12 10.16
N MET A 213 -2.09 1.88 10.11
CA MET A 213 -2.24 1.11 8.88
C MET A 213 -3.60 0.44 8.88
N PRO A 214 -4.29 0.35 7.73
CA PRO A 214 -5.50 -0.46 7.65
C PRO A 214 -5.17 -1.93 7.92
N GLN A 215 -6.13 -2.67 8.49
CA GLN A 215 -6.02 -4.13 8.57
C GLN A 215 -6.90 -4.80 7.53
N VAL A 216 -6.54 -6.03 7.22
CA VAL A 216 -7.24 -6.88 6.25
C VAL A 216 -7.31 -8.30 6.79
N GLU A 217 -8.42 -8.97 6.54
CA GLU A 217 -8.64 -10.34 6.99
C GLU A 217 -9.41 -11.14 5.93
N VAL A 218 -9.27 -12.47 5.97
CA VAL A 218 -10.14 -13.37 5.20
C VAL A 218 -11.27 -13.79 6.11
N ILE A 219 -12.50 -13.46 5.73
CA ILE A 219 -13.71 -13.90 6.42
C ILE A 219 -14.56 -14.78 5.51
N THR A 220 -15.47 -15.53 6.12
CA THR A 220 -16.59 -16.13 5.41
C THR A 220 -17.71 -15.09 5.31
N ALA A 221 -18.05 -14.68 4.10
CA ALA A 221 -19.18 -13.78 3.85
C ALA A 221 -20.50 -14.43 4.28
N PRO A 222 -21.58 -13.65 4.50
CA PRO A 222 -22.90 -14.19 4.84
C PRO A 222 -23.42 -15.27 3.87
N VAL A 223 -22.96 -15.23 2.62
CA VAL A 223 -23.33 -16.18 1.55
C VAL A 223 -22.37 -17.40 1.50
N GLY A 224 -21.52 -17.58 2.51
CA GLY A 224 -20.66 -18.76 2.67
C GLY A 224 -19.31 -18.72 1.93
N GLU A 225 -19.07 -17.72 1.08
CA GLU A 225 -17.83 -17.58 0.34
C GLU A 225 -16.71 -16.94 1.17
N LYS A 226 -15.47 -17.42 1.02
CA LYS A 226 -14.30 -16.75 1.61
C LYS A 226 -13.97 -15.49 0.83
N VAL A 227 -13.95 -14.36 1.50
CA VAL A 227 -13.68 -13.05 0.90
C VAL A 227 -12.64 -12.30 1.72
N ILE A 228 -11.90 -11.43 1.05
CA ILE A 228 -11.03 -10.46 1.70
C ILE A 228 -11.89 -9.28 2.17
N LYS A 229 -11.78 -8.92 3.45
CA LYS A 229 -12.45 -7.76 4.04
C LYS A 229 -11.44 -6.85 4.71
N MET A 230 -11.59 -5.54 4.50
CA MET A 230 -10.86 -4.53 5.28
C MET A 230 -11.46 -4.43 6.68
N SER A 231 -10.61 -4.43 7.70
CA SER A 231 -11.04 -4.32 9.09
C SER A 231 -10.19 -3.31 9.83
N GLY A 232 -10.85 -2.37 10.51
CA GLY A 232 -10.22 -1.49 11.49
C GLY A 232 -8.90 -0.84 11.06
N THR A 233 -8.06 -0.57 12.08
CA THR A 233 -6.76 0.08 11.92
C THR A 233 -5.75 -0.45 12.92
N ALA A 234 -4.61 -0.94 12.43
CA ALA A 234 -3.44 -1.26 13.21
C ALA A 234 -2.70 0.02 13.65
N VAL A 235 -2.36 0.10 14.93
CA VAL A 235 -1.55 1.18 15.51
C VAL A 235 -0.12 0.72 15.67
N ILE A 236 0.80 1.41 15.00
CA ILE A 236 2.22 1.07 14.91
C ILE A 236 3.05 2.13 15.65
N ARG A 237 3.79 1.70 16.67
CA ARG A 237 4.69 2.56 17.44
C ARG A 237 6.07 1.93 17.51
N LYS A 238 7.12 2.72 17.22
CA LYS A 238 8.51 2.25 17.17
C LYS A 238 8.65 0.96 16.33
N ASP A 239 8.09 1.00 15.13
CA ASP A 239 8.07 -0.09 14.16
C ASP A 239 7.28 -1.36 14.57
N ARG A 240 6.50 -1.34 15.65
CA ARG A 240 5.73 -2.51 16.12
C ARG A 240 4.24 -2.23 16.24
N LEU A 241 3.42 -3.25 15.97
CA LEU A 241 2.00 -3.25 16.30
C LEU A 241 1.82 -3.25 17.82
N VAL A 242 1.18 -2.20 18.33
CA VAL A 242 0.95 -2.00 19.78
C VAL A 242 -0.53 -1.96 20.16
N GLY A 243 -1.42 -1.86 19.17
CA GLY A 243 -2.85 -1.81 19.37
C GLY A 243 -3.60 -1.86 18.05
N GLU A 244 -4.90 -2.08 18.14
CA GLU A 244 -5.81 -2.18 16.99
C GLU A 244 -7.04 -1.34 17.34
N LEU A 245 -7.56 -0.62 16.34
CA LEU A 245 -8.81 0.12 16.43
C LEU A 245 -9.85 -0.63 15.61
N ASN A 246 -11.03 -0.87 16.16
CA ASN A 246 -12.14 -1.40 15.39
C ASN A 246 -12.66 -0.37 14.36
N GLU A 247 -13.68 -0.73 13.59
CA GLU A 247 -14.24 0.09 12.51
C GLU A 247 -14.84 1.41 13.04
N ASN A 248 -15.47 1.39 14.22
CA ASN A 248 -16.06 2.58 14.84
C ASN A 248 -14.99 3.52 15.42
N GLU A 249 -13.97 2.95 16.08
CA GLU A 249 -12.81 3.70 16.56
C GLU A 249 -12.00 4.27 15.39
N THR A 250 -11.87 3.52 14.29
CA THR A 250 -11.23 3.99 13.05
C THR A 250 -12.01 5.14 12.43
N ARG A 251 -13.35 5.08 12.42
CA ARG A 251 -14.18 6.21 12.00
C ARG A 251 -13.95 7.44 12.87
N GLY A 252 -13.95 7.25 14.19
CA GLY A 252 -13.60 8.30 15.14
C GLY A 252 -12.22 8.90 14.83
N LEU A 253 -11.21 8.06 14.60
CA LEU A 253 -9.87 8.48 14.20
C LEU A 253 -9.89 9.30 12.89
N LEU A 254 -10.63 8.88 11.87
CA LEU A 254 -10.70 9.58 10.60
C LEU A 254 -11.44 10.93 10.71
N TRP A 255 -12.50 11.01 11.52
CA TRP A 255 -13.17 12.27 11.86
C TRP A 255 -12.25 13.21 12.60
N VAL A 256 -11.45 12.65 13.49
CA VAL A 256 -10.42 13.39 14.16
C VAL A 256 -9.48 13.89 13.08
N LEU A 257 -8.73 13.04 12.37
CA LEU A 257 -7.77 13.44 11.33
C LEU A 257 -8.31 14.35 10.19
N GLY A 258 -9.62 14.60 10.09
CA GLY A 258 -10.22 15.35 9.00
C GLY A 258 -10.09 14.62 7.66
N LYS A 259 -9.98 13.29 7.71
CA LYS A 259 -9.75 12.40 6.57
C LYS A 259 -10.99 11.61 6.15
N VAL A 260 -12.14 11.81 6.80
CA VAL A 260 -13.40 11.25 6.30
C VAL A 260 -13.81 11.93 5.00
N LYS A 261 -14.12 11.09 4.02
CA LYS A 261 -14.66 11.47 2.71
C LYS A 261 -16.17 11.31 2.66
N LEU A 262 -16.65 10.16 3.13
CA LEU A 262 -18.05 9.83 3.34
C LEU A 262 -18.11 8.84 4.52
N ALA A 263 -19.14 8.96 5.35
CA ALA A 263 -19.47 7.98 6.38
C ALA A 263 -20.99 7.92 6.53
N LEU A 264 -21.56 6.73 6.46
CA LEU A 264 -22.98 6.49 6.75
C LEU A 264 -23.15 6.29 8.27
N LEU A 265 -24.06 7.05 8.87
CA LEU A 265 -24.48 6.92 10.25
C LEU A 265 -25.96 6.55 10.30
N GLU A 266 -26.28 5.44 10.95
CA GLU A 266 -27.66 5.08 11.25
C GLU A 266 -27.98 5.57 12.65
N ILE A 267 -28.97 6.46 12.74
CA ILE A 267 -29.39 7.08 13.99
C ILE A 267 -30.83 6.64 14.26
N GLY A 268 -31.03 5.95 15.38
CA GLY A 268 -32.36 5.64 15.87
C GLY A 268 -33.01 6.88 16.50
N ASP A 269 -34.31 7.05 16.26
CA ASP A 269 -35.12 8.00 17.02
C ASP A 269 -35.14 7.61 18.51
N LYS A 270 -35.25 8.60 19.41
CA LYS A 270 -35.33 8.42 20.86
C LYS A 270 -36.50 7.52 21.28
N SER A 271 -37.54 7.40 20.44
CA SER A 271 -38.68 6.50 20.66
C SER A 271 -38.41 5.03 20.27
N GLY A 272 -37.29 4.74 19.61
CA GLY A 272 -36.92 3.41 19.11
C GLY A 272 -37.75 2.91 17.93
N LYS A 273 -38.66 3.73 17.39
CA LYS A 273 -39.62 3.33 16.34
C LYS A 273 -39.17 3.67 14.91
N GLY A 274 -38.15 4.50 14.75
CA GLY A 274 -37.64 4.93 13.45
C GLY A 274 -36.11 4.95 13.41
N MET A 275 -35.56 4.69 12.23
CA MET A 275 -34.14 4.78 11.93
C MET A 275 -33.95 5.77 10.79
N ALA A 276 -32.99 6.68 10.93
CA ALA A 276 -32.59 7.61 9.89
C ALA A 276 -31.14 7.33 9.49
N SER A 277 -30.88 7.26 8.18
CA SER A 277 -29.52 7.14 7.66
C SER A 277 -29.00 8.52 7.26
N LEU A 278 -27.90 8.96 7.87
CA LEU A 278 -27.23 10.22 7.62
C LEU A 278 -25.89 9.99 6.93
N GLU A 279 -25.68 10.67 5.81
CA GLU A 279 -24.37 10.72 5.16
C GLU A 279 -23.54 11.90 5.67
N VAL A 280 -22.37 11.58 6.22
CA VAL A 280 -21.40 12.56 6.72
C VAL A 280 -20.23 12.63 5.75
N THR A 281 -20.17 13.70 4.96
CA THR A 281 -19.07 13.94 4.00
C THR A 281 -17.92 14.76 4.61
N GLN A 282 -18.15 15.42 5.74
CA GLN A 282 -17.16 16.20 6.45
C GLN A 282 -17.39 16.15 7.95
N ALA A 283 -16.36 15.75 8.70
CA ALA A 283 -16.34 15.80 10.15
C ALA A 283 -15.01 16.41 10.60
N ARG A 284 -15.07 17.37 11.53
CA ARG A 284 -13.90 17.98 12.16
C ARG A 284 -14.00 17.74 13.67
N SER A 285 -13.06 16.98 14.25
CA SER A 285 -13.12 16.62 15.67
C SER A 285 -11.74 16.56 16.34
N LEU A 286 -11.21 17.63 16.93
CA LEU A 286 -9.88 17.61 17.57
C LEU A 286 -9.93 17.10 19.02
N ASN A 287 -9.25 15.98 19.36
CA ASN A 287 -8.83 15.65 20.75
C ASN A 287 -7.71 14.57 20.89
N ALA A 288 -6.76 14.49 19.95
CA ALA A 288 -5.48 13.76 20.11
C ALA A 288 -4.38 14.42 19.24
N ASP A 289 -3.07 14.46 19.59
CA ASP A 289 -2.04 15.12 18.72
C ASP A 289 -1.63 14.25 17.55
N ILE A 290 -2.62 13.63 16.96
CA ILE A 290 -2.50 12.88 15.72
C ILE A 290 -2.48 13.81 14.49
N TYR A 291 -2.61 15.13 14.71
CA TYR A 291 -2.59 16.21 13.71
C TYR A 291 -1.24 16.87 13.49
N GLY A 292 -0.28 16.65 14.37
CA GLY A 292 0.99 17.38 14.31
C GLY A 292 0.86 18.83 14.81
N PHE A 293 0.02 19.08 15.82
CA PHE A 293 0.02 20.33 16.58
C PHE A 293 1.40 20.63 17.15
N GLY A 294 2.15 19.62 17.61
CA GLY A 294 3.54 19.81 18.01
C GLY A 294 4.39 20.40 16.88
N GLU A 295 4.20 19.94 15.64
CA GLU A 295 4.89 20.49 14.46
C GLU A 295 4.34 21.86 14.04
N ALA A 296 3.05 22.14 14.23
CA ALA A 296 2.48 23.47 14.01
C ALA A 296 3.00 24.50 15.03
N VAL A 297 3.11 24.11 16.30
CA VAL A 297 3.71 24.90 17.38
C VAL A 297 5.20 25.09 17.14
N LYS A 298 5.93 24.07 16.71
CA LYS A 298 7.34 24.21 16.27
C LYS A 298 7.49 25.20 15.13
N ARG A 299 6.57 25.20 14.15
CA ARG A 299 6.62 26.09 12.98
C ARG A 299 6.27 27.55 13.33
N LYS A 300 5.30 27.78 14.21
CA LYS A 300 4.87 29.13 14.61
C LYS A 300 5.61 29.69 15.84
N HIS A 301 6.00 28.83 16.77
CA HIS A 301 6.61 29.15 18.07
C HIS A 301 7.86 28.27 18.36
N PRO A 302 8.92 28.34 17.53
CA PRO A 302 10.08 27.46 17.63
C PRO A 302 10.87 27.56 18.94
N ARG A 303 10.80 28.70 19.66
CA ARG A 303 11.48 28.90 20.95
C ARG A 303 10.79 28.13 22.07
N GLU A 304 9.47 28.25 22.17
CA GLU A 304 8.64 27.52 23.14
C GLU A 304 8.64 26.01 22.87
N TRP A 305 8.69 25.62 21.59
CA TRP A 305 8.79 24.20 21.23
C TRP A 305 10.03 23.50 21.82
N LYS A 306 11.17 24.20 21.95
CA LYS A 306 12.41 23.61 22.49
C LYS A 306 12.24 23.12 23.93
N THR A 307 11.45 23.81 24.74
CA THR A 307 11.17 23.44 26.14
C THR A 307 9.99 22.48 26.26
N MET A 308 9.02 22.54 25.35
CA MET A 308 7.82 21.70 25.38
C MET A 308 8.03 20.29 24.80
N LYS A 309 8.92 20.11 23.82
CA LYS A 309 9.05 18.84 23.08
C LYS A 309 9.26 17.60 23.96
N SER A 310 9.97 17.75 25.08
CA SER A 310 10.32 16.63 25.98
C SER A 310 9.20 16.26 26.96
N LYS A 311 8.21 17.15 27.11
CA LYS A 311 7.05 16.97 27.99
C LYS A 311 5.75 16.92 27.17
N TRP A 312 5.83 16.86 25.85
CA TRP A 312 4.70 16.97 24.95
C TRP A 312 3.61 15.92 25.24
N ASP A 313 4.03 14.68 25.55
CA ASP A 313 3.13 13.58 25.93
C ASP A 313 2.28 13.89 27.19
N LYS A 314 2.73 14.82 28.04
CA LYS A 314 2.01 15.28 29.25
C LYS A 314 1.23 16.58 29.04
N ILE A 315 1.73 17.45 28.17
CA ILE A 315 1.12 18.75 27.86
C ILE A 315 -0.09 18.56 26.97
N PHE A 316 0.05 17.73 25.94
CA PHE A 316 -0.95 17.57 24.91
C PHE A 316 -2.35 17.17 25.46
N PRO A 317 -2.48 16.18 26.38
CA PRO A 317 -3.78 15.81 26.95
C PRO A 317 -4.50 16.91 27.74
N GLN A 318 -3.80 17.98 28.13
CA GLN A 318 -4.34 19.09 28.93
C GLN A 318 -4.89 20.23 28.07
N ILE A 319 -4.69 20.18 26.76
CA ILE A 319 -5.17 21.22 25.84
C ILE A 319 -6.69 21.08 25.68
N LYS A 320 -7.44 22.07 26.14
CA LYS A 320 -8.89 22.14 25.88
C LYS A 320 -9.13 22.46 24.41
N LEU A 321 -9.57 21.47 23.64
CA LEU A 321 -9.92 21.65 22.24
C LEU A 321 -11.40 22.00 22.12
N ALA A 322 -11.69 23.17 21.55
CA ALA A 322 -13.04 23.54 21.15
C ALA A 322 -13.35 22.88 19.80
N ILE A 323 -14.21 21.85 19.82
CA ILE A 323 -14.61 21.13 18.61
C ILE A 323 -15.86 21.80 18.04
N LYS A 324 -15.75 22.36 16.83
CA LYS A 324 -16.91 22.82 16.05
C LYS A 324 -17.15 21.82 14.93
N VAL A 325 -18.24 21.05 15.03
CA VAL A 325 -18.70 20.15 13.96
C VAL A 325 -19.74 20.90 13.14
N GLU A 326 -19.45 21.15 11.88
CA GLU A 326 -20.43 21.64 10.90
C GLU A 326 -20.78 20.45 10.00
N THR A 327 -22.03 20.00 10.06
CA THR A 327 -22.52 18.87 9.27
C THR A 327 -23.45 19.41 8.18
N THR A 328 -23.25 18.97 6.94
CA THR A 328 -24.19 19.19 5.84
C THR A 328 -24.82 17.83 5.50
N VAL A 329 -26.13 17.72 5.68
CA VAL A 329 -26.90 16.51 5.33
C VAL A 329 -27.29 16.63 3.86
N PHE A 330 -26.80 15.72 3.02
CA PHE A 330 -27.08 15.73 1.58
C PHE A 330 -28.28 14.84 1.20
N SER A 331 -28.59 13.84 2.04
CA SER A 331 -29.71 12.91 1.86
C SER A 331 -30.06 12.26 3.20
N SER A 332 -31.34 11.91 3.38
CA SER A 332 -31.84 11.08 4.49
C SER A 332 -32.49 9.84 3.89
N GLY A 333 -31.96 8.65 4.20
CA GLY A 333 -32.58 7.38 3.84
C GLY A 333 -33.64 6.98 4.87
N GLU A 334 -34.83 6.57 4.41
CA GLU A 334 -35.93 6.06 5.25
C GLU A 334 -35.87 4.52 5.29
N LEU A 335 -35.68 3.93 6.47
CA LEU A 335 -35.81 2.49 6.66
C LEU A 335 -37.27 2.16 7.03
N LEU A 336 -38.02 1.57 6.09
CA LEU A 336 -39.36 1.06 6.34
C LEU A 336 -39.30 -0.23 7.18
N LYS A 337 -39.35 -0.02 8.51
CA LYS A 337 -39.43 -0.99 9.62
C LYS A 337 -38.13 -1.73 10.01
N PRO A 338 -37.89 -1.94 11.31
CA PRO A 338 -36.76 -2.72 11.79
C PRO A 338 -36.91 -4.21 11.42
N PRO A 339 -35.83 -4.91 11.03
CA PRO A 339 -35.87 -6.35 10.87
C PRO A 339 -36.17 -7.00 12.23
N LEU A 340 -37.21 -7.83 12.27
CA LEU A 340 -37.56 -8.61 13.46
C LEU A 340 -36.39 -9.54 13.82
N PRO A 341 -36.07 -9.72 15.11
CA PRO A 341 -35.04 -10.67 15.52
C PRO A 341 -35.46 -12.09 15.08
N GLN A 342 -34.55 -12.79 14.39
CA GLN A 342 -34.64 -14.23 14.17
C GLN A 342 -34.19 -15.00 15.41
#